data_AF-A0A7S1ZEU1-F1
#
_entry.id   AF-A0A7S1ZEU1-F1
#
_cell.length_a   1.000
_cell.length_b   1.000
_cell.length_c   1.000
_cell.angle_alpha   90.00
_cell.angle_beta   90.00
_cell.angle_gamma   90.00
#
_symmetry.space_group_name_H-M   'P 1'
#
loop_
_entity.id
_entity.type
_entity.pdbx_description
1 polymer ?
#
loop_
_entity_poly.entity_id
_entity_poly.type
_entity_poly.pdbx_seq_one_letter_code
_entity_poly.pdbx_strand_id
1 'polypeptide(L)'
;VDERPNIPESSDGLDGRKSVTVDERPNVRVEKPYIAVKDDGISFVLRVPAPTYGEDAIGPDLDGAKDDVRDFSHVKVATPSDEEDTVVAAVQNSASLQEALDQGKDLVLSPGIYPLKTSLKVKYPNQVVLGLGLATLVAPTDGSPCIRVLPYTPGVRIAGIMLEASKQDVQQNYSDERDCPDGIASLLEWGNPNINDDRGSSTNPGVLTDIFARVGGSNPDRTVSTDVIMRIHSSNVVGDNLWLWRADHVNLQPGETANYPLNPSDEASKLPRVSDHYYQVMKDECKVATGLIVNGDDVTIHGLAVEHTEEHLTIWNGERGNVRFYQSELPYDVSHASFGAKGYTGYMVASHVKDHDAQAVGVYSNFRDYIVTVDTAIRHPIEETKGKEINVEEALLSGGKSDMVKDAFVVHLDNFGRIMSVVNGKGGEASEQGKPVRVAVGVDSLN
;
A
#
# COMPACT_ATOMS: atom_id res chain seq x y z
N VAL A 1 21.85 27.70 -15.32
CA VAL A 1 22.92 26.73 -15.06
C VAL A 1 22.98 26.58 -13.55
N ASP A 2 22.05 25.80 -13.03
CA ASP A 2 22.30 24.39 -12.69
C ASP A 2 23.06 24.24 -11.37
N GLU A 3 22.65 24.95 -10.32
CA GLU A 3 22.76 24.35 -8.99
C GLU A 3 21.45 23.62 -8.74
N ARG A 4 21.25 22.49 -9.44
CA ARG A 4 20.37 21.46 -8.90
C ARG A 4 20.93 21.15 -7.51
N PRO A 5 20.09 20.95 -6.48
CA PRO A 5 20.57 20.50 -5.17
C PRO A 5 21.50 19.28 -5.34
N ASN A 6 22.31 18.95 -4.34
CA ASN A 6 23.15 17.73 -4.33
C ASN A 6 22.28 16.47 -4.49
N ILE A 7 21.80 16.22 -5.71
CA ILE A 7 21.09 15.01 -6.09
C ILE A 7 22.19 13.95 -6.09
N PRO A 8 22.11 12.94 -5.21
CA PRO A 8 23.09 11.88 -5.20
C PRO A 8 23.12 11.20 -6.57
N GLU A 9 24.30 10.79 -7.02
CA GLU A 9 24.40 9.99 -8.25
C GLU A 9 23.58 8.71 -8.09
N SER A 10 22.85 8.35 -9.15
CA SER A 10 22.15 7.07 -9.21
C SER A 10 23.13 5.91 -9.03
N SER A 11 22.69 4.87 -8.32
CA SER A 11 23.50 3.70 -8.00
C SER A 11 22.60 2.48 -7.90
N ASP A 12 22.93 1.41 -8.64
CA ASP A 12 22.28 0.11 -8.52
C ASP A 12 22.69 -0.63 -7.22
N GLY A 13 23.74 -0.15 -6.56
CA GLY A 13 24.33 -0.73 -5.35
C GLY A 13 25.11 -2.02 -5.58
N LEU A 14 25.44 -2.38 -6.82
CA LEU A 14 26.22 -3.59 -7.16
C LEU A 14 27.71 -3.43 -6.79
N ASP A 15 28.20 -2.20 -6.72
CA ASP A 15 29.58 -1.88 -6.31
C ASP A 15 29.77 -1.78 -4.79
N GLY A 16 28.74 -2.15 -4.01
CA GLY A 16 28.74 -2.07 -2.55
C GLY A 16 28.35 -0.70 -2.00
N ARG A 17 28.07 0.30 -2.84
CA ARG A 17 27.41 1.54 -2.40
C ARG A 17 25.95 1.27 -2.04
N LYS A 18 25.33 2.23 -1.36
CA LYS A 18 23.87 2.25 -1.21
C LYS A 18 23.24 2.35 -2.60
N SER A 19 22.14 1.63 -2.80
CA SER A 19 21.33 1.86 -3.98
C SER A 19 20.62 3.19 -3.85
N VAL A 20 20.65 3.96 -4.93
CA VAL A 20 20.06 5.29 -5.06
C VAL A 20 19.36 5.31 -6.40
N THR A 21 18.05 5.41 -6.39
CA THR A 21 17.26 5.63 -7.60
C THR A 21 16.87 7.09 -7.64
N VAL A 22 17.20 7.75 -8.76
CA VAL A 22 16.84 9.14 -9.03
C VAL A 22 15.81 9.11 -10.14
N ASP A 23 14.57 9.50 -9.83
CA ASP A 23 13.58 9.73 -10.86
C ASP A 23 13.81 11.11 -11.49
N GLU A 24 14.56 11.15 -12.58
CA GLU A 24 14.91 12.39 -13.26
C GLU A 24 13.72 13.05 -13.98
N ARG A 25 12.67 12.29 -14.29
CA ARG A 25 11.49 12.76 -15.05
C ARG A 25 10.23 11.99 -14.63
N PRO A 26 9.62 12.34 -13.48
CA PRO A 26 8.34 11.76 -13.09
C PRO A 26 7.29 11.99 -14.18
N ASN A 27 6.51 10.95 -14.49
CA ASN A 27 5.44 11.05 -15.50
C ASN A 27 4.34 12.04 -15.06
N VAL A 28 4.07 12.07 -13.77
CA VAL A 28 3.10 12.96 -13.13
C VAL A 28 3.54 13.22 -11.69
N ARG A 29 3.37 14.45 -11.20
CA ARG A 29 3.46 14.78 -9.77
C ARG A 29 2.22 15.54 -9.37
N VAL A 30 1.62 15.16 -8.25
CA VAL A 30 0.45 15.85 -7.70
C VAL A 30 0.67 16.09 -6.22
N GLU A 31 0.84 17.35 -5.85
CA GLU A 31 1.07 17.73 -4.45
C GLU A 31 -0.20 17.51 -3.61
N LYS A 32 0.02 17.19 -2.33
CA LYS A 32 -1.06 16.94 -1.37
C LYS A 32 -1.90 18.19 -1.12
N PRO A 33 -3.25 18.10 -1.08
CA PRO A 33 -4.10 19.20 -0.63
C PRO A 33 -3.74 19.69 0.78
N TYR A 34 -3.88 21.00 1.00
CA TYR A 34 -3.52 21.62 2.27
C TYR A 34 -4.39 22.82 2.60
N ILE A 35 -4.47 23.14 3.89
CA ILE A 35 -5.22 24.30 4.39
C ILE A 35 -4.27 25.48 4.50
N ALA A 36 -4.69 26.65 4.01
CA ALA A 36 -3.95 27.89 4.13
C ALA A 36 -4.81 28.99 4.77
N VAL A 37 -4.17 29.91 5.48
CA VAL A 37 -4.82 31.11 6.01
C VAL A 37 -4.89 32.16 4.89
N LYS A 38 -6.02 32.86 4.79
CA LYS A 38 -6.19 34.00 3.86
C LYS A 38 -5.40 35.21 4.33
N ASP A 39 -5.27 36.21 3.47
CA ASP A 39 -4.58 37.48 3.78
C ASP A 39 -5.22 38.26 4.95
N ASP A 40 -6.47 37.94 5.32
CA ASP A 40 -7.14 38.52 6.49
C ASP A 40 -6.62 37.97 7.84
N GLY A 41 -5.81 36.90 7.80
CA GLY A 41 -5.20 36.27 8.97
C GLY A 41 -6.15 35.45 9.85
N ILE A 42 -7.43 35.29 9.48
CA ILE A 42 -8.46 34.66 10.32
C ILE A 42 -9.25 33.59 9.56
N SER A 43 -9.46 33.78 8.25
CA SER A 43 -10.20 32.86 7.41
C SER A 43 -9.28 31.81 6.79
N PHE A 44 -9.82 30.64 6.48
CA PHE A 44 -9.09 29.54 5.85
C PHE A 44 -9.58 29.26 4.43
N VAL A 45 -8.70 28.67 3.61
CA VAL A 45 -9.00 28.07 2.30
C VAL A 45 -8.40 26.68 2.22
N LEU A 46 -9.08 25.80 1.49
CA LEU A 46 -8.52 24.52 1.08
C LEU A 46 -7.86 24.73 -0.29
N ARG A 47 -6.57 24.46 -0.38
CA ARG A 47 -5.81 24.50 -1.64
C ARG A 47 -5.66 23.08 -2.16
N VAL A 48 -6.02 22.89 -3.42
CA VAL A 48 -5.96 21.61 -4.12
C VAL A 48 -4.99 21.76 -5.29
N PRO A 49 -3.74 21.30 -5.14
CA PRO A 49 -2.74 21.42 -6.19
C PRO A 49 -3.12 20.73 -7.49
N ALA A 50 -2.78 21.37 -8.60
CA ALA A 50 -2.94 20.81 -9.94
C ALA A 50 -1.88 19.74 -10.21
N PRO A 51 -2.19 18.72 -11.04
CA PRO A 51 -1.18 17.78 -11.49
C PRO A 51 -0.16 18.48 -12.41
N THR A 52 1.11 18.12 -12.24
CA THR A 52 2.23 18.59 -13.06
C THR A 52 2.84 17.41 -13.82
N TYR A 53 3.43 17.68 -14.99
CA TYR A 53 3.92 16.66 -15.92
C TYR A 53 5.25 17.10 -16.54
N GLY A 54 6.09 16.13 -16.92
CA GLY A 54 7.35 16.41 -17.60
C GLY A 54 8.29 17.27 -16.76
N GLU A 55 8.82 18.36 -17.33
CA GLU A 55 9.77 19.23 -16.62
C GLU A 55 9.12 20.00 -15.45
N ASP A 56 7.81 20.27 -15.50
CA ASP A 56 7.07 20.92 -14.41
C ASP A 56 6.94 20.01 -13.18
N ALA A 57 7.09 18.69 -13.35
CA ALA A 57 7.04 17.70 -12.28
C ALA A 57 8.40 17.53 -11.56
N ILE A 58 9.41 18.34 -11.91
CA ILE A 58 10.75 18.32 -11.32
C ILE A 58 10.94 19.50 -10.36
N GLY A 59 11.58 19.25 -9.22
CA GLY A 59 11.86 20.29 -8.22
C GLY A 59 10.64 20.66 -7.38
N PRO A 60 10.76 21.61 -6.44
CA PRO A 60 9.67 21.92 -5.53
C PRO A 60 8.59 22.80 -6.19
N ASP A 61 7.32 22.55 -5.88
CA ASP A 61 6.20 23.45 -6.18
C ASP A 61 5.78 24.18 -4.91
N LEU A 62 6.10 25.47 -4.81
CA LEU A 62 5.98 26.24 -3.55
C LEU A 62 5.08 27.47 -3.65
N ASP A 63 4.77 27.95 -4.86
CA ASP A 63 4.01 29.19 -5.03
C ASP A 63 2.50 28.98 -5.03
N GLY A 64 2.03 27.75 -5.26
CA GLY A 64 0.61 27.38 -5.30
C GLY A 64 -0.17 28.14 -6.36
N ALA A 65 0.49 28.63 -7.42
CA ALA A 65 -0.11 29.49 -8.43
C ALA A 65 -1.14 28.73 -9.30
N LYS A 66 -1.01 27.40 -9.39
CA LYS A 66 -1.92 26.52 -10.13
C LYS A 66 -2.96 25.83 -9.24
N ASP A 67 -2.98 26.11 -7.94
CA ASP A 67 -3.91 25.47 -6.99
C ASP A 67 -5.35 25.88 -7.26
N ASP A 68 -6.27 24.91 -7.19
CA ASP A 68 -7.69 25.19 -7.03
C ASP A 68 -7.95 25.61 -5.58
N VAL A 69 -8.34 26.87 -5.39
CA VAL A 69 -8.54 27.49 -4.07
C VAL A 69 -10.01 27.46 -3.71
N ARG A 70 -10.37 26.68 -2.69
CA ARG A 70 -11.74 26.46 -2.24
C ARG A 70 -12.03 27.16 -0.93
N ASP A 71 -13.11 27.92 -0.91
CA ASP A 71 -13.62 28.53 0.31
C ASP A 71 -14.20 27.47 1.25
N PHE A 72 -14.03 27.64 2.56
CA PHE A 72 -14.57 26.71 3.55
C PHE A 72 -16.11 26.66 3.57
N SER A 73 -16.82 27.56 2.89
CA SER A 73 -18.25 27.40 2.60
C SER A 73 -18.56 26.13 1.79
N HIS A 74 -17.59 25.62 1.02
CA HIS A 74 -17.68 24.38 0.24
C HIS A 74 -17.12 23.15 0.98
N VAL A 75 -16.60 23.34 2.19
CA VAL A 75 -15.92 22.29 2.96
C VAL A 75 -16.75 21.95 4.20
N LYS A 76 -16.94 20.67 4.46
CA LYS A 76 -17.36 20.17 5.77
C LYS A 76 -16.12 19.91 6.60
N VAL A 77 -15.91 20.75 7.61
CA VAL A 77 -14.99 20.41 8.71
C VAL A 77 -15.73 19.46 9.64
N ALA A 78 -15.20 18.26 9.82
CA ALA A 78 -15.78 17.21 10.64
C ALA A 78 -14.92 16.94 11.87
N THR A 79 -15.59 16.68 12.99
CA THR A 79 -15.04 16.12 14.23
C THR A 79 -15.61 14.73 14.40
N PRO A 80 -14.89 13.81 15.07
CA PRO A 80 -15.48 12.52 15.38
C PRO A 80 -16.67 12.71 16.32
N SER A 81 -17.62 11.78 16.25
CA SER A 81 -18.71 11.68 17.22
C SER A 81 -18.16 11.61 18.66
N ASP A 82 -18.75 12.36 19.57
CA ASP A 82 -18.42 12.36 21.01
C ASP A 82 -19.15 11.24 21.78
N GLU A 83 -19.95 10.40 21.10
CA GLU A 83 -20.65 9.26 21.71
C GLU A 83 -19.68 8.18 22.22
N GLU A 84 -19.91 7.70 23.45
CA GLU A 84 -19.14 6.60 24.04
C GLU A 84 -19.47 5.24 23.41
N ASP A 85 -20.71 5.06 22.95
CA ASP A 85 -21.12 3.84 22.25
C ASP A 85 -20.59 3.85 20.82
N THR A 86 -19.62 2.97 20.56
CA THR A 86 -18.96 2.86 19.25
C THR A 86 -19.91 2.57 18.08
N VAL A 87 -21.04 1.90 18.30
CA VAL A 87 -22.03 1.62 17.25
C VAL A 87 -22.83 2.88 16.93
N VAL A 88 -23.23 3.63 17.96
CA VAL A 88 -23.92 4.92 17.77
C VAL A 88 -22.97 5.93 17.11
N ALA A 89 -21.73 6.02 17.57
CA ALA A 89 -20.70 6.84 16.96
C ALA A 89 -20.49 6.49 15.49
N ALA A 90 -20.44 5.20 15.16
CA ALA A 90 -20.31 4.72 13.79
C ALA A 90 -21.45 5.18 12.87
N VAL A 91 -22.69 5.12 13.36
CA VAL A 91 -23.87 5.59 12.63
C VAL A 91 -23.83 7.11 12.42
N GLN A 92 -23.53 7.87 13.48
CA GLN A 92 -23.48 9.34 13.41
C GLN A 92 -22.38 9.83 12.46
N ASN A 93 -21.17 9.25 12.56
CA ASN A 93 -20.04 9.58 11.70
C ASN A 93 -20.38 9.30 10.23
N SER A 94 -20.79 8.08 9.89
CA SER A 94 -21.12 7.72 8.50
C SER A 94 -22.21 8.62 7.91
N ALA A 95 -23.30 8.86 8.66
CA ALA A 95 -24.41 9.68 8.18
C ALA A 95 -23.98 11.14 7.92
N SER A 96 -23.28 11.79 8.87
CA SER A 96 -22.89 13.20 8.73
C SER A 96 -21.85 13.42 7.64
N LEU A 97 -20.87 12.50 7.53
CA LEU A 97 -19.82 12.60 6.52
C LEU A 97 -20.38 12.32 5.12
N GLN A 98 -21.23 11.29 4.97
CA GLN A 98 -21.83 10.96 3.69
C GLN A 98 -22.79 12.04 3.21
N GLU A 99 -23.58 12.65 4.11
CA GLU A 99 -24.48 13.75 3.75
C GLU A 99 -23.70 14.93 3.12
N ALA A 100 -22.54 15.29 3.69
CA ALA A 100 -21.70 16.34 3.13
C ALA A 100 -21.13 15.98 1.75
N LEU A 101 -20.66 14.74 1.58
CA LEU A 101 -20.20 14.25 0.26
C LEU A 101 -21.33 14.27 -0.78
N ASP A 102 -22.55 13.89 -0.38
CA ASP A 102 -23.72 13.86 -1.26
C ASP A 102 -24.18 15.27 -1.68
N GLN A 103 -23.95 16.26 -0.82
CA GLN A 103 -24.12 17.68 -1.12
C GLN A 103 -23.01 18.26 -2.02
N GLY A 104 -22.02 17.45 -2.41
CA GLY A 104 -20.89 17.89 -3.25
C GLY A 104 -19.83 18.68 -2.50
N LYS A 105 -19.82 18.62 -1.16
CA LYS A 105 -18.76 19.26 -0.36
C LYS A 105 -17.51 18.41 -0.35
N ASP A 106 -16.40 19.09 -0.05
CA ASP A 106 -15.18 18.44 0.40
C ASP A 106 -15.26 18.12 1.89
N LEU A 107 -14.48 17.15 2.33
CA LEU A 107 -14.31 16.80 3.74
C LEU A 107 -12.92 17.21 4.24
N VAL A 108 -12.90 17.89 5.37
CA VAL A 108 -11.69 18.05 6.20
C VAL A 108 -11.98 17.39 7.55
N LEU A 109 -11.32 16.27 7.81
CA LEU A 109 -11.43 15.53 9.05
C LEU A 109 -10.41 16.07 10.06
N SER A 110 -10.90 16.64 11.16
CA SER A 110 -10.04 17.01 12.28
C SER A 110 -9.43 15.77 12.96
N PRO A 111 -8.34 15.91 13.74
CA PRO A 111 -7.69 14.78 14.40
C PRO A 111 -8.67 14.01 15.29
N GLY A 112 -8.71 12.69 15.13
CA GLY A 112 -9.64 11.83 15.86
C GLY A 112 -9.83 10.46 15.22
N ILE A 113 -10.60 9.61 15.89
CA ILE A 113 -10.96 8.27 15.43
C ILE A 113 -12.45 8.28 15.08
N TYR A 114 -12.75 7.91 13.83
CA TYR A 114 -14.09 7.92 13.24
C TYR A 114 -14.47 6.47 12.91
N PRO A 115 -15.10 5.73 13.84
CA PRO A 115 -15.76 4.50 13.45
C PRO A 115 -16.84 4.78 12.41
N LEU A 116 -17.02 3.86 11.46
CA LEU A 116 -17.98 3.98 10.37
C LEU A 116 -18.95 2.81 10.40
N LYS A 117 -20.23 3.08 10.17
CA LYS A 117 -21.25 2.05 9.96
C LYS A 117 -21.34 1.61 8.51
N THR A 118 -21.09 2.54 7.58
CA THR A 118 -21.12 2.32 6.12
C THR A 118 -19.95 3.06 5.46
N SER A 119 -19.54 2.61 4.27
CA SER A 119 -18.51 3.28 3.47
C SER A 119 -18.85 4.74 3.20
N LEU A 120 -17.83 5.59 3.21
CA LEU A 120 -17.89 6.93 2.63
C LEU A 120 -17.74 6.83 1.11
N LYS A 121 -18.81 7.09 0.38
CA LYS A 121 -18.88 7.07 -1.08
C LYS A 121 -18.57 8.46 -1.62
N VAL A 122 -17.43 8.59 -2.29
CA VAL A 122 -17.05 9.80 -3.03
C VAL A 122 -17.59 9.68 -4.45
N LYS A 123 -18.49 10.59 -4.83
CA LYS A 123 -19.38 10.42 -6.01
C LYS A 123 -19.14 11.45 -7.10
N TYR A 124 -18.48 12.56 -6.80
CA TYR A 124 -18.31 13.65 -7.75
C TYR A 124 -16.83 13.86 -8.11
N PRO A 125 -16.53 14.21 -9.37
CA PRO A 125 -15.18 14.60 -9.78
C PRO A 125 -14.60 15.70 -8.90
N ASN A 126 -13.29 15.69 -8.71
CA ASN A 126 -12.53 16.69 -7.94
C ASN A 126 -12.88 16.81 -6.45
N GLN A 127 -13.72 15.95 -5.87
CA GLN A 127 -13.97 15.96 -4.42
C GLN A 127 -12.71 15.61 -3.63
N VAL A 128 -12.56 16.27 -2.49
CA VAL A 128 -11.42 16.10 -1.57
C VAL A 128 -11.90 15.51 -0.25
N VAL A 129 -11.17 14.51 0.24
CA VAL A 129 -11.23 14.05 1.63
C VAL A 129 -9.82 14.21 2.21
N LEU A 130 -9.65 15.17 3.10
CA LEU A 130 -8.38 15.50 3.75
C LEU A 130 -8.45 15.20 5.26
N GLY A 131 -7.58 14.34 5.75
CA GLY A 131 -7.37 14.11 7.18
C GLY A 131 -6.28 15.00 7.77
N LEU A 132 -6.49 15.45 9.01
CA LEU A 132 -5.52 16.20 9.80
C LEU A 132 -5.06 15.36 10.99
N GLY A 133 -3.77 15.39 11.30
CA GLY A 133 -3.21 14.77 12.51
C GLY A 133 -3.50 13.27 12.64
N LEU A 134 -3.37 12.51 11.54
CA LEU A 134 -3.69 11.07 11.46
C LEU A 134 -5.15 10.77 11.81
N ALA A 135 -6.08 11.57 11.30
CA ALA A 135 -7.51 11.25 11.34
C ALA A 135 -7.73 9.80 10.86
N THR A 136 -8.32 8.98 11.72
CA THR A 136 -8.41 7.53 11.54
C THR A 136 -9.85 7.13 11.24
N LEU A 137 -10.09 6.47 10.12
CA LEU A 137 -11.38 5.86 9.79
C LEU A 137 -11.34 4.38 10.16
N VAL A 138 -12.23 3.93 11.05
CA VAL A 138 -12.35 2.49 11.39
C VAL A 138 -13.43 1.86 10.53
N ALA A 139 -13.09 0.76 9.84
CA ALA A 139 -13.92 0.15 8.82
C ALA A 139 -15.25 -0.39 9.37
N PRO A 140 -16.33 -0.35 8.58
CA PRO A 140 -17.57 -1.08 8.86
C PRO A 140 -17.34 -2.56 9.23
N THR A 141 -18.08 -3.05 10.21
CA THR A 141 -17.97 -4.45 10.69
C THR A 141 -18.52 -5.47 9.70
N ASP A 142 -19.21 -5.04 8.65
CA ASP A 142 -19.71 -5.92 7.60
C ASP A 142 -18.64 -6.26 6.55
N GLY A 143 -17.44 -5.67 6.62
CA GLY A 143 -16.35 -5.84 5.66
C GLY A 143 -16.39 -4.86 4.48
N SER A 144 -17.32 -3.90 4.48
CA SER A 144 -17.29 -2.77 3.54
C SER A 144 -16.06 -1.88 3.78
N PRO A 145 -15.54 -1.18 2.75
CA PRO A 145 -14.42 -0.26 2.92
C PRO A 145 -14.79 0.99 3.73
N CYS A 146 -13.78 1.63 4.33
CA CYS A 146 -13.94 2.97 4.89
C CYS A 146 -14.32 3.97 3.81
N ILE A 147 -13.62 3.92 2.67
CA ILE A 147 -13.80 4.84 1.54
C ILE A 147 -14.00 4.03 0.27
N ARG A 148 -15.05 4.37 -0.47
CA ARG A 148 -15.22 3.98 -1.86
C ARG A 148 -15.24 5.21 -2.76
N VAL A 149 -14.28 5.32 -3.67
CA VAL A 149 -14.35 6.28 -4.77
C VAL A 149 -15.12 5.65 -5.91
N LEU A 150 -16.23 6.24 -6.33
CA LEU A 150 -17.06 5.66 -7.38
C LEU A 150 -16.39 5.78 -8.76
N PRO A 151 -16.69 4.87 -9.70
CA PRO A 151 -16.20 4.97 -11.08
C PRO A 151 -16.55 6.30 -11.75
N TYR A 152 -15.75 6.70 -12.75
CA TYR A 152 -15.97 7.92 -13.53
C TYR A 152 -15.90 9.23 -12.71
N THR A 153 -15.11 9.26 -11.65
CA THR A 153 -14.89 10.44 -10.79
C THR A 153 -13.44 10.95 -10.86
N PRO A 154 -12.98 11.49 -12.02
CA PRO A 154 -11.61 11.98 -12.14
C PRO A 154 -11.31 13.13 -11.17
N GLY A 155 -10.04 13.29 -10.80
CA GLY A 155 -9.56 14.40 -9.98
C GLY A 155 -9.84 14.30 -8.48
N VAL A 156 -10.49 13.23 -8.01
CA VAL A 156 -10.71 13.01 -6.56
C VAL A 156 -9.36 13.01 -5.82
N ARG A 157 -9.35 13.55 -4.60
CA ARG A 157 -8.18 13.59 -3.70
C ARG A 157 -8.54 12.94 -2.37
N ILE A 158 -7.83 11.89 -1.99
CA ILE A 158 -7.90 11.29 -0.66
C ILE A 158 -6.52 11.47 -0.02
N ALA A 159 -6.44 12.17 1.11
CA ALA A 159 -5.17 12.66 1.62
C ALA A 159 -5.07 12.62 3.15
N GLY A 160 -3.96 12.12 3.70
CA GLY A 160 -3.62 12.25 5.13
C GLY A 160 -4.53 11.46 6.08
N ILE A 161 -4.95 10.26 5.68
CA ILE A 161 -5.92 9.44 6.42
C ILE A 161 -5.27 8.12 6.84
N MET A 162 -5.53 7.73 8.09
CA MET A 162 -5.30 6.37 8.58
C MET A 162 -6.57 5.53 8.38
N LEU A 163 -6.43 4.33 7.80
CA LEU A 163 -7.51 3.36 7.65
C LEU A 163 -7.27 2.21 8.62
N GLU A 164 -8.24 1.90 9.46
CA GLU A 164 -8.11 0.84 10.47
C GLU A 164 -9.15 -0.25 10.24
N ALA A 165 -8.69 -1.50 10.23
CA ALA A 165 -9.60 -2.64 10.18
C ALA A 165 -10.39 -2.79 11.48
N SER A 166 -11.64 -3.22 11.35
CA SER A 166 -12.49 -3.58 12.47
C SER A 166 -12.57 -5.11 12.62
N LYS A 167 -13.19 -5.53 13.72
CA LYS A 167 -13.62 -6.91 13.88
C LYS A 167 -14.85 -7.14 13.01
N GLN A 168 -14.74 -8.07 12.06
CA GLN A 168 -15.85 -8.39 11.16
C GLN A 168 -16.93 -9.21 11.87
N ASP A 169 -18.20 -8.91 11.57
CA ASP A 169 -19.37 -9.64 12.06
C ASP A 169 -19.54 -10.95 11.27
N VAL A 170 -18.82 -11.99 11.69
CA VAL A 170 -18.85 -13.35 11.10
C VAL A 170 -20.23 -14.04 11.07
N GLN A 171 -21.22 -13.48 11.76
CA GLN A 171 -22.57 -14.05 11.85
C GLN A 171 -23.58 -13.50 10.84
N GLN A 172 -23.26 -12.42 10.13
CA GLN A 172 -24.11 -12.00 9.03
C GLN A 172 -23.70 -12.79 7.79
N ASN A 173 -24.62 -13.59 7.25
CA ASN A 173 -24.56 -14.02 5.86
C ASN A 173 -24.55 -12.74 5.03
N TYR A 174 -23.36 -12.18 4.81
CA TYR A 174 -22.95 -11.28 3.76
C TYR A 174 -24.12 -10.87 2.86
N SER A 175 -24.86 -9.87 3.31
CA SER A 175 -26.10 -9.43 2.68
C SER A 175 -25.79 -8.63 1.41
N ASP A 176 -26.78 -8.52 0.52
CA ASP A 176 -26.73 -7.66 -0.68
C ASP A 176 -26.49 -6.17 -0.39
N GLU A 177 -26.47 -5.76 0.89
CA GLU A 177 -26.25 -4.38 1.34
C GLU A 177 -24.77 -4.01 1.49
N ARG A 178 -23.89 -5.01 1.54
CA ARG A 178 -22.46 -4.83 1.77
C ARG A 178 -21.80 -4.15 0.56
N ASP A 179 -20.95 -3.16 0.79
CA ASP A 179 -20.29 -2.40 -0.29
C ASP A 179 -19.03 -3.10 -0.82
N CYS A 180 -19.06 -4.43 -0.99
CA CYS A 180 -18.03 -5.20 -1.70
C CYS A 180 -18.70 -6.19 -2.68
N PRO A 181 -18.92 -5.80 -3.94
CA PRO A 181 -19.82 -6.51 -4.85
C PRO A 181 -19.28 -7.87 -5.32
N ASP A 182 -18.01 -8.17 -5.07
CA ASP A 182 -17.35 -9.45 -5.33
C ASP A 182 -17.11 -10.27 -4.04
N GLY A 183 -17.61 -9.80 -2.90
CA GLY A 183 -17.51 -10.47 -1.61
C GLY A 183 -16.16 -10.32 -0.90
N ILE A 184 -15.19 -9.60 -1.48
CA ILE A 184 -13.86 -9.38 -0.93
C ILE A 184 -13.87 -8.11 -0.08
N ALA A 185 -13.63 -8.25 1.22
CA ALA A 185 -13.54 -7.11 2.12
C ALA A 185 -12.28 -6.27 1.84
N SER A 186 -12.40 -4.95 1.94
CA SER A 186 -11.27 -4.02 1.80
C SER A 186 -11.37 -2.85 2.77
N LEU A 187 -10.28 -2.10 2.99
CA LEU A 187 -10.32 -0.85 3.76
C LEU A 187 -10.48 0.38 2.87
N LEU A 188 -9.96 0.31 1.63
CA LEU A 188 -10.18 1.31 0.59
C LEU A 188 -10.44 0.65 -0.76
N GLU A 189 -11.47 1.17 -1.42
CA GLU A 189 -11.85 0.76 -2.77
C GLU A 189 -11.86 1.97 -3.70
N TRP A 190 -11.01 1.96 -4.72
CA TRP A 190 -11.02 2.98 -5.77
C TRP A 190 -11.63 2.40 -7.05
N GLY A 191 -12.85 2.79 -7.38
CA GLY A 191 -13.61 2.24 -8.51
C GLY A 191 -14.48 1.03 -8.10
N ASN A 192 -14.74 0.14 -9.06
CA ASN A 192 -15.62 -1.02 -8.87
C ASN A 192 -15.05 -2.25 -9.63
N PRO A 193 -14.93 -3.42 -8.99
CA PRO A 193 -14.35 -4.62 -9.62
C PRO A 193 -15.19 -5.17 -10.77
N ASN A 194 -16.47 -4.82 -10.86
CA ASN A 194 -17.37 -5.24 -11.93
C ASN A 194 -17.41 -4.26 -13.11
N ILE A 195 -16.57 -3.22 -13.11
CA ILE A 195 -16.52 -2.19 -14.16
C ILE A 195 -15.10 -2.17 -14.75
N ASN A 196 -14.98 -2.57 -16.01
CA ASN A 196 -13.69 -2.72 -16.70
C ASN A 196 -13.31 -1.51 -17.57
N ASP A 197 -14.20 -0.54 -17.75
CA ASP A 197 -14.01 0.63 -18.61
C ASP A 197 -13.87 1.95 -17.84
N ASP A 198 -13.60 1.88 -16.53
CA ASP A 198 -13.31 3.05 -15.70
C ASP A 198 -11.87 3.54 -15.90
N ARG A 199 -11.69 4.33 -16.96
CA ARG A 199 -10.37 4.79 -17.42
C ARG A 199 -9.79 5.95 -16.61
N GLY A 200 -10.52 6.52 -15.65
CA GLY A 200 -10.10 7.74 -14.97
C GLY A 200 -9.78 8.87 -15.95
N SER A 201 -8.73 9.66 -15.65
CA SER A 201 -8.27 10.73 -16.54
C SER A 201 -6.77 10.97 -16.40
N SER A 202 -6.02 10.90 -17.50
CA SER A 202 -4.58 11.15 -17.52
C SER A 202 -4.20 12.63 -17.32
N THR A 203 -5.13 13.56 -17.55
CA THR A 203 -4.91 15.00 -17.33
C THR A 203 -5.49 15.50 -16.01
N ASN A 204 -6.36 14.70 -15.38
CA ASN A 204 -6.98 14.97 -14.08
C ASN A 204 -7.06 13.68 -13.25
N PRO A 205 -5.91 13.09 -12.88
CA PRO A 205 -5.87 11.79 -12.21
C PRO A 205 -6.53 11.86 -10.84
N GLY A 206 -7.04 10.72 -10.38
CA GLY A 206 -7.37 10.52 -8.97
C GLY A 206 -6.10 10.40 -8.15
N VAL A 207 -6.08 10.88 -6.90
CA VAL A 207 -4.86 10.86 -6.06
C VAL A 207 -5.12 10.33 -4.66
N LEU A 208 -4.25 9.43 -4.23
CA LEU A 208 -4.05 8.96 -2.86
C LEU A 208 -2.72 9.50 -2.34
N THR A 209 -2.70 10.24 -1.23
CA THR A 209 -1.45 10.76 -0.66
C THR A 209 -1.43 10.68 0.86
N ASP A 210 -0.31 10.26 1.45
CA ASP A 210 -0.19 10.03 2.90
C ASP A 210 -1.33 9.12 3.41
N ILE A 211 -1.55 7.99 2.73
CA ILE A 211 -2.56 7.00 3.13
C ILE A 211 -1.86 5.87 3.86
N PHE A 212 -2.24 5.74 5.13
CA PHE A 212 -1.73 4.69 5.99
C PHE A 212 -2.87 3.74 6.32
N ALA A 213 -2.60 2.45 6.40
CA ALA A 213 -3.59 1.46 6.74
C ALA A 213 -3.02 0.42 7.68
N ARG A 214 -3.81 0.03 8.68
CA ARG A 214 -3.43 -0.98 9.67
C ARG A 214 -4.51 -2.02 9.90
N VAL A 215 -4.08 -3.27 10.03
CA VAL A 215 -4.89 -4.39 10.52
C VAL A 215 -4.21 -4.93 11.77
N GLY A 216 -4.69 -4.50 12.93
CA GLY A 216 -4.00 -4.66 14.22
C GLY A 216 -3.18 -3.43 14.61
N GLY A 217 -2.21 -3.60 15.51
CA GLY A 217 -1.33 -2.54 16.01
C GLY A 217 -1.84 -1.91 17.30
N SER A 218 -2.34 -0.67 17.24
CA SER A 218 -2.78 0.03 18.46
C SER A 218 -4.02 -0.58 19.11
N ASN A 219 -4.85 -1.24 18.30
CA ASN A 219 -5.98 -2.02 18.80
C ASN A 219 -5.46 -3.38 19.29
N PRO A 220 -5.62 -3.72 20.59
CA PRO A 220 -5.18 -5.01 21.12
C PRO A 220 -6.12 -6.18 20.74
N ASP A 221 -7.25 -5.91 20.06
CA ASP A 221 -8.09 -6.95 19.49
C ASP A 221 -7.43 -7.57 18.25
N ARG A 222 -6.86 -8.76 18.45
CA ARG A 222 -6.17 -9.54 17.42
C ARG A 222 -7.12 -10.23 16.44
N THR A 223 -8.44 -10.07 16.60
CA THR A 223 -9.47 -10.64 15.73
C THR A 223 -9.93 -9.68 14.62
N VAL A 224 -9.40 -8.45 14.56
CA VAL A 224 -9.59 -7.56 13.41
C VAL A 224 -9.01 -8.18 12.14
N SER A 225 -9.66 -7.96 11.01
CA SER A 225 -9.23 -8.57 9.74
C SER A 225 -9.84 -7.85 8.53
N THR A 226 -9.22 -8.06 7.38
CA THR A 226 -9.74 -7.71 6.05
C THR A 226 -9.18 -8.70 5.04
N ASP A 227 -9.82 -8.90 3.89
CA ASP A 227 -9.24 -9.77 2.86
C ASP A 227 -8.09 -9.03 2.15
N VAL A 228 -8.35 -7.78 1.74
CA VAL A 228 -7.38 -6.92 1.08
C VAL A 228 -7.29 -5.58 1.79
N ILE A 229 -6.13 -4.94 1.91
CA ILE A 229 -6.07 -3.61 2.52
C ILE A 229 -6.61 -2.55 1.55
N MET A 230 -6.09 -2.52 0.31
CA MET A 230 -6.45 -1.52 -0.69
C MET A 230 -6.63 -2.14 -2.08
N ARG A 231 -7.69 -1.71 -2.79
CA ARG A 231 -7.96 -2.11 -4.18
C ARG A 231 -8.17 -0.90 -5.08
N ILE A 232 -7.42 -0.86 -6.18
CA ILE A 232 -7.49 0.22 -7.18
C ILE A 232 -7.95 -0.36 -8.52
N HIS A 233 -9.20 -0.11 -8.88
CA HIS A 233 -9.82 -0.59 -10.11
C HIS A 233 -9.81 0.44 -11.24
N SER A 234 -9.96 1.72 -10.89
CA SER A 234 -9.90 2.81 -11.89
C SER A 234 -8.49 2.99 -12.44
N SER A 235 -8.40 3.29 -13.72
CA SER A 235 -7.12 3.65 -14.37
C SER A 235 -6.71 5.10 -14.06
N ASN A 236 -5.46 5.48 -14.32
CA ASN A 236 -4.93 6.84 -14.11
C ASN A 236 -5.09 7.34 -12.65
N VAL A 237 -4.83 6.47 -11.68
CA VAL A 237 -4.74 6.83 -10.26
C VAL A 237 -3.27 7.03 -9.88
N VAL A 238 -2.99 8.07 -9.11
CA VAL A 238 -1.66 8.38 -8.57
C VAL A 238 -1.66 8.13 -7.07
N GLY A 239 -0.72 7.33 -6.59
CA GLY A 239 -0.40 7.16 -5.17
C GLY A 239 0.90 7.86 -4.81
N ASP A 240 0.96 8.48 -3.63
CA ASP A 240 2.18 9.08 -3.09
C ASP A 240 2.25 8.85 -1.58
N ASN A 241 3.30 8.18 -1.10
CA ASN A 241 3.49 7.84 0.30
C ASN A 241 2.34 6.99 0.88
N LEU A 242 2.31 5.72 0.48
CA LEU A 242 1.32 4.74 0.93
C LEU A 242 1.99 3.69 1.83
N TRP A 243 1.40 3.42 3.01
CA TRP A 243 1.85 2.35 3.90
C TRP A 243 0.70 1.44 4.30
N LEU A 244 0.75 0.19 3.84
CA LEU A 244 -0.29 -0.81 4.03
C LEU A 244 0.25 -1.95 4.91
N TRP A 245 -0.11 -1.94 6.19
CA TRP A 245 0.55 -2.75 7.20
C TRP A 245 -0.44 -3.72 7.86
N ARG A 246 -0.25 -5.03 7.61
CA ARG A 246 -0.76 -6.04 8.54
C ARG A 246 0.16 -6.01 9.76
N ALA A 247 -0.41 -5.92 10.96
CA ALA A 247 0.40 -5.80 12.14
C ALA A 247 1.33 -7.00 12.34
N ASP A 248 2.63 -6.77 12.50
CA ASP A 248 3.59 -7.76 13.01
C ASP A 248 3.61 -7.78 14.56
N HIS A 249 3.14 -6.68 15.18
CA HIS A 249 2.96 -6.54 16.62
C HIS A 249 1.76 -5.66 16.99
N VAL A 250 1.15 -5.90 18.14
CA VAL A 250 0.02 -5.16 18.70
C VAL A 250 0.29 -4.71 20.14
N ASN A 251 -0.49 -3.73 20.61
CA ASN A 251 -0.56 -3.39 22.03
C ASN A 251 -0.95 -4.59 22.88
N LEU A 252 -0.37 -4.67 24.08
CA LEU A 252 -0.76 -5.67 25.08
C LEU A 252 -2.19 -5.44 25.56
N GLN A 253 -2.94 -6.53 25.73
CA GLN A 253 -4.20 -6.48 26.46
C GLN A 253 -3.95 -6.22 27.96
N PRO A 254 -4.93 -5.68 28.72
CA PRO A 254 -4.78 -5.50 30.17
C PRO A 254 -4.40 -6.80 30.89
N GLY A 255 -3.23 -6.81 31.53
CA GLY A 255 -2.71 -7.97 32.25
C GLY A 255 -1.97 -8.99 31.36
N GLU A 256 -1.86 -8.75 30.05
CA GLU A 256 -1.05 -9.55 29.14
C GLU A 256 0.43 -9.17 29.23
N THR A 257 1.30 -10.14 29.01
CA THR A 257 2.75 -9.93 28.88
C THR A 257 3.18 -10.15 27.44
N ALA A 258 4.20 -9.43 27.00
CA ALA A 258 4.83 -9.66 25.70
C ALA A 258 5.16 -11.15 25.49
N ASN A 259 4.86 -11.66 24.30
CA ASN A 259 5.27 -12.99 23.86
C ASN A 259 6.62 -12.92 23.14
N TYR A 260 7.43 -13.95 23.38
CA TYR A 260 8.71 -14.16 22.71
C TYR A 260 8.65 -15.50 21.99
N PRO A 261 8.01 -15.58 20.82
CA PRO A 261 7.89 -16.83 20.09
C PRO A 261 9.28 -17.28 19.58
N LEU A 262 9.98 -18.12 20.35
CA LEU A 262 11.04 -19.02 19.86
C LEU A 262 11.00 -20.37 20.61
N ASN A 263 11.39 -21.42 19.89
CA ASN A 263 11.24 -22.85 20.17
C ASN A 263 11.63 -23.24 21.62
N PRO A 264 10.74 -23.90 22.41
CA PRO A 264 11.02 -24.23 23.82
C PRO A 264 12.17 -25.22 24.04
N SER A 265 12.79 -25.76 22.98
CA SER A 265 13.91 -26.70 23.07
C SER A 265 15.32 -26.08 23.02
N ASP A 266 15.44 -24.75 22.81
CA ASP A 266 16.75 -24.12 22.68
C ASP A 266 17.10 -23.31 23.95
N GLU A 267 17.94 -23.85 24.84
CA GLU A 267 18.40 -23.13 26.04
C GLU A 267 19.28 -21.91 25.71
N ALA A 268 19.66 -21.72 24.44
CA ALA A 268 20.31 -20.50 23.95
C ALA A 268 19.33 -19.31 23.76
N SER A 269 18.02 -19.53 23.89
CA SER A 269 16.93 -18.55 23.66
C SER A 269 16.84 -17.39 24.67
N LYS A 270 17.81 -17.22 25.57
CA LYS A 270 17.92 -16.04 26.46
C LYS A 270 18.60 -14.83 25.79
N LEU A 271 18.36 -14.59 24.51
CA LEU A 271 18.80 -13.34 23.87
C LEU A 271 17.59 -12.38 23.83
N PRO A 272 17.63 -11.26 24.60
CA PRO A 272 16.52 -10.33 24.69
C PRO A 272 16.49 -9.50 23.41
N ARG A 273 15.53 -9.71 22.51
CA ARG A 273 15.52 -8.97 21.23
C ARG A 273 14.15 -8.53 20.73
N VAL A 274 13.12 -8.59 21.56
CA VAL A 274 11.79 -8.09 21.20
C VAL A 274 11.29 -7.17 22.31
N SER A 275 10.48 -6.17 21.94
CA SER A 275 9.92 -5.21 22.89
C SER A 275 9.07 -5.89 23.96
N ASP A 276 9.28 -5.57 25.23
CA ASP A 276 8.42 -5.98 26.35
C ASP A 276 7.10 -5.20 26.40
N HIS A 277 6.92 -4.21 25.51
CA HIS A 277 5.73 -3.37 25.43
C HIS A 277 4.67 -3.90 24.47
N TYR A 278 5.00 -4.86 23.60
CA TYR A 278 4.12 -5.31 22.52
C TYR A 278 3.96 -6.82 22.49
N TYR A 279 2.76 -7.25 22.10
CA TYR A 279 2.50 -8.62 21.71
C TYR A 279 2.85 -8.79 20.23
N GLN A 280 3.70 -9.74 19.90
CA GLN A 280 4.04 -10.17 18.56
C GLN A 280 2.88 -10.95 17.93
N VAL A 281 2.34 -10.48 16.81
CA VAL A 281 1.22 -11.14 16.12
C VAL A 281 1.63 -12.56 15.73
N MET A 282 0.76 -13.51 16.04
CA MET A 282 0.94 -14.93 15.76
C MET A 282 0.05 -15.36 14.60
N LYS A 283 0.31 -16.58 14.10
CA LYS A 283 -0.50 -17.19 13.04
C LYS A 283 -2.00 -17.15 13.38
N ASP A 284 -2.81 -16.85 12.37
CA ASP A 284 -4.28 -16.72 12.43
C ASP A 284 -4.82 -15.49 13.20
N GLU A 285 -3.95 -14.55 13.57
CA GLU A 285 -4.31 -13.24 14.12
C GLU A 285 -4.13 -12.12 13.08
N CYS A 286 -4.91 -11.05 13.22
CA CYS A 286 -4.87 -9.86 12.37
C CYS A 286 -4.87 -10.22 10.87
N LYS A 287 -5.77 -11.13 10.46
CA LYS A 287 -5.68 -11.79 9.15
C LYS A 287 -5.84 -10.82 7.99
N VAL A 288 -4.96 -10.95 7.00
CA VAL A 288 -4.96 -10.19 5.75
C VAL A 288 -4.36 -11.05 4.65
N ALA A 289 -5.11 -11.31 3.57
CA ALA A 289 -4.57 -12.06 2.44
C ALA A 289 -3.58 -11.21 1.64
N THR A 290 -4.00 -10.02 1.18
CA THR A 290 -3.18 -9.16 0.30
C THR A 290 -3.19 -7.72 0.76
N GLY A 291 -2.07 -7.01 0.62
CA GLY A 291 -2.01 -5.59 0.97
C GLY A 291 -2.62 -4.72 -0.13
N LEU A 292 -2.09 -4.84 -1.35
CA LEU A 292 -2.51 -4.01 -2.49
C LEU A 292 -2.89 -4.87 -3.69
N ILE A 293 -4.05 -4.56 -4.30
CA ILE A 293 -4.42 -5.04 -5.63
C ILE A 293 -4.65 -3.85 -6.56
N VAL A 294 -3.95 -3.80 -7.68
CA VAL A 294 -4.11 -2.78 -8.73
C VAL A 294 -4.62 -3.44 -10.00
N ASN A 295 -5.87 -3.16 -10.36
CA ASN A 295 -6.51 -3.62 -11.59
C ASN A 295 -6.55 -2.55 -12.69
N GLY A 296 -6.54 -1.27 -12.32
CA GLY A 296 -6.56 -0.17 -13.27
C GLY A 296 -5.25 -0.03 -14.05
N ASP A 297 -5.36 0.39 -15.30
CA ASP A 297 -4.21 0.74 -16.14
C ASP A 297 -3.62 2.12 -15.73
N ASP A 298 -2.38 2.40 -16.16
CA ASP A 298 -1.75 3.72 -16.01
C ASP A 298 -1.72 4.23 -14.55
N VAL A 299 -1.72 3.31 -13.58
CA VAL A 299 -1.58 3.64 -12.16
C VAL A 299 -0.12 3.92 -11.84
N THR A 300 0.14 5.04 -11.18
CA THR A 300 1.49 5.45 -10.74
C THR A 300 1.54 5.50 -9.22
N ILE A 301 2.54 4.91 -8.58
CA ILE A 301 2.72 5.00 -7.12
C ILE A 301 4.17 5.37 -6.78
N HIS A 302 4.34 6.48 -6.08
CA HIS A 302 5.62 6.89 -5.49
C HIS A 302 5.62 6.58 -3.99
N GLY A 303 6.67 5.93 -3.49
CA GLY A 303 6.78 5.64 -2.06
C GLY A 303 5.72 4.63 -1.58
N LEU A 304 5.85 3.37 -1.99
CA LEU A 304 4.93 2.30 -1.60
C LEU A 304 5.56 1.35 -0.57
N ALA A 305 4.93 1.22 0.59
CA ALA A 305 5.25 0.22 1.60
C ALA A 305 4.06 -0.73 1.81
N VAL A 306 4.28 -2.04 1.69
CA VAL A 306 3.23 -3.06 1.90
C VAL A 306 3.82 -4.22 2.67
N GLU A 307 3.27 -4.55 3.85
CA GLU A 307 3.98 -5.43 4.79
C GLU A 307 3.08 -6.51 5.40
N HIS A 308 3.71 -7.66 5.62
CA HIS A 308 3.29 -8.78 6.48
C HIS A 308 1.96 -9.48 6.13
N THR A 309 1.39 -9.28 4.94
CA THR A 309 0.16 -10.00 4.55
C THR A 309 0.45 -11.46 4.21
N GLU A 310 -0.56 -12.32 4.35
CA GLU A 310 -0.41 -13.78 4.38
C GLU A 310 -0.33 -14.43 2.98
N GLU A 311 -0.60 -13.68 1.91
CA GLU A 311 -0.47 -14.12 0.51
C GLU A 311 0.50 -13.22 -0.29
N HIS A 312 0.26 -12.96 -1.58
CA HIS A 312 1.03 -11.93 -2.28
C HIS A 312 0.80 -10.58 -1.60
N LEU A 313 1.87 -9.88 -1.24
CA LEU A 313 1.74 -8.58 -0.56
C LEU A 313 1.17 -7.53 -1.53
N THR A 314 1.68 -7.52 -2.77
CA THR A 314 1.18 -6.66 -3.84
C THR A 314 0.90 -7.47 -5.11
N ILE A 315 -0.29 -7.27 -5.68
CA ILE A 315 -0.73 -7.83 -6.95
C ILE A 315 -1.01 -6.70 -7.93
N TRP A 316 -0.33 -6.73 -9.09
CA TRP A 316 -0.51 -5.76 -10.16
C TRP A 316 -1.08 -6.45 -11.42
N ASN A 317 -2.31 -6.11 -11.77
CA ASN A 317 -3.05 -6.66 -12.89
C ASN A 317 -3.20 -5.68 -14.07
N GLY A 318 -3.09 -4.37 -13.81
CA GLY A 318 -3.24 -3.32 -14.83
C GLY A 318 -1.99 -3.13 -15.71
N GLU A 319 -2.20 -2.61 -16.92
CA GLU A 319 -1.12 -2.28 -17.86
C GLU A 319 -0.48 -0.92 -17.56
N ARG A 320 0.78 -0.74 -17.99
CA ARG A 320 1.53 0.52 -17.89
C ARG A 320 1.64 1.04 -16.46
N GLY A 321 1.71 0.13 -15.49
CA GLY A 321 1.92 0.47 -14.10
C GLY A 321 3.29 1.10 -13.86
N ASN A 322 3.36 2.09 -12.98
CA ASN A 322 4.59 2.78 -12.66
C ASN A 322 4.79 2.82 -11.14
N VAL A 323 5.91 2.29 -10.65
CA VAL A 323 6.25 2.35 -9.23
C VAL A 323 7.64 2.92 -9.05
N ARG A 324 7.78 3.90 -8.16
CA ARG A 324 9.08 4.43 -7.71
C ARG A 324 9.18 4.21 -6.22
N PHE A 325 10.18 3.44 -5.81
CA PHE A 325 10.38 2.99 -4.44
C PHE A 325 9.26 2.04 -3.98
N TYR A 326 9.65 0.79 -3.72
CA TYR A 326 8.81 -0.19 -3.06
C TYR A 326 9.55 -0.84 -1.91
N GLN A 327 8.88 -0.94 -0.77
CA GLN A 327 9.36 -1.61 0.42
C GLN A 327 8.32 -2.66 0.84
N SER A 328 8.78 -3.84 1.23
CA SER A 328 7.92 -4.83 1.86
C SER A 328 8.68 -5.77 2.78
N GLU A 329 8.10 -6.10 3.93
CA GLU A 329 8.54 -7.23 4.74
C GLU A 329 7.57 -8.40 4.64
N LEU A 330 8.09 -9.60 4.35
CA LEU A 330 7.29 -10.82 4.34
C LEU A 330 6.76 -11.15 5.76
N PRO A 331 5.59 -11.81 5.90
CA PRO A 331 4.99 -12.12 7.20
C PRO A 331 5.90 -12.99 8.08
N TYR A 332 5.98 -12.67 9.36
CA TYR A 332 6.90 -13.34 10.28
C TYR A 332 6.36 -14.67 10.80
N ASP A 333 5.03 -14.80 10.83
CA ASP A 333 4.26 -15.82 11.55
C ASP A 333 3.73 -16.97 10.65
N VAL A 334 4.00 -16.90 9.34
CA VAL A 334 3.57 -17.93 8.38
C VAL A 334 4.50 -19.14 8.33
N SER A 335 3.94 -20.29 7.95
CA SER A 335 4.70 -21.52 7.71
C SER A 335 5.10 -21.69 6.25
N HIS A 336 6.05 -22.58 5.95
CA HIS A 336 6.38 -22.92 4.56
C HIS A 336 5.16 -23.45 3.81
N ALA A 337 4.29 -24.25 4.44
CA ALA A 337 3.09 -24.79 3.80
C ALA A 337 2.03 -23.72 3.45
N SER A 338 1.95 -22.66 4.26
CA SER A 338 0.97 -21.57 4.07
C SER A 338 1.47 -20.45 3.16
N PHE A 339 2.79 -20.28 3.01
CA PHE A 339 3.36 -19.17 2.25
C PHE A 339 4.33 -19.63 1.16
N GLY A 340 5.48 -20.20 1.56
CA GLY A 340 6.54 -20.59 0.62
C GLY A 340 6.07 -21.59 -0.45
N ALA A 341 5.46 -22.71 -0.04
CA ALA A 341 4.93 -23.74 -0.94
C ALA A 341 3.70 -23.28 -1.76
N LYS A 342 3.09 -22.13 -1.41
CA LYS A 342 2.04 -21.49 -2.21
C LYS A 342 2.61 -20.62 -3.32
N GLY A 343 3.91 -20.31 -3.27
CA GLY A 343 4.56 -19.45 -4.26
C GLY A 343 4.25 -17.96 -4.08
N TYR A 344 3.78 -17.56 -2.89
CA TYR A 344 3.50 -16.17 -2.56
C TYR A 344 4.79 -15.34 -2.49
N THR A 345 4.66 -14.06 -2.85
CA THR A 345 5.79 -13.15 -3.09
C THR A 345 5.50 -11.76 -2.52
N GLY A 346 6.53 -10.93 -2.34
CA GLY A 346 6.34 -9.54 -1.95
C GLY A 346 5.63 -8.74 -3.06
N TYR A 347 6.12 -8.87 -4.29
CA TYR A 347 5.60 -8.13 -5.42
C TYR A 347 5.28 -9.07 -6.58
N MET A 348 4.03 -9.08 -7.06
CA MET A 348 3.59 -9.88 -8.20
C MET A 348 2.96 -9.00 -9.28
N VAL A 349 3.48 -9.07 -10.50
CA VAL A 349 2.83 -8.57 -11.71
C VAL A 349 2.20 -9.76 -12.45
N ALA A 350 0.92 -9.66 -12.79
CA ALA A 350 0.16 -10.72 -13.43
C ALA A 350 0.72 -11.07 -14.81
N SER A 351 0.68 -12.35 -15.17
CA SER A 351 1.35 -12.89 -16.36
C SER A 351 0.89 -12.29 -17.70
N HIS A 352 -0.32 -11.74 -17.77
CA HIS A 352 -0.85 -11.11 -18.98
C HIS A 352 -0.35 -9.69 -19.21
N VAL A 353 0.19 -9.03 -18.18
CA VAL A 353 0.64 -7.63 -18.24
C VAL A 353 1.79 -7.52 -19.23
N LYS A 354 1.70 -6.54 -20.13
CA LYS A 354 2.69 -6.33 -21.19
C LYS A 354 3.71 -5.26 -20.87
N ASP A 355 3.30 -4.26 -20.10
CA ASP A 355 4.10 -3.11 -19.74
C ASP A 355 3.91 -2.77 -18.25
N HIS A 356 5.02 -2.63 -17.54
CA HIS A 356 5.09 -2.31 -16.12
C HIS A 356 6.49 -1.79 -15.82
N ASP A 357 6.65 -0.71 -15.04
CA ASP A 357 7.94 -0.11 -14.72
C ASP A 357 8.02 0.17 -13.21
N ALA A 358 8.60 -0.78 -12.47
CA ALA A 358 8.88 -0.65 -11.05
C ALA A 358 10.39 -0.45 -10.80
N GLN A 359 10.75 0.52 -9.96
CA GLN A 359 12.15 0.84 -9.65
C GLN A 359 12.38 0.87 -8.14
N ALA A 360 13.56 0.40 -7.70
CA ALA A 360 13.93 0.25 -6.30
C ALA A 360 12.94 -0.61 -5.50
N VAL A 361 12.74 -1.85 -5.96
CA VAL A 361 11.85 -2.82 -5.30
C VAL A 361 12.63 -3.65 -4.27
N GLY A 362 12.43 -3.33 -2.98
CA GLY A 362 13.09 -3.99 -1.85
C GLY A 362 12.15 -4.94 -1.10
N VAL A 363 12.52 -6.22 -1.00
CA VAL A 363 11.77 -7.24 -0.24
C VAL A 363 12.61 -7.83 0.89
N TYR A 364 12.10 -7.77 2.11
CA TYR A 364 12.79 -8.22 3.32
C TYR A 364 12.13 -9.47 3.88
N SER A 365 12.92 -10.39 4.45
CA SER A 365 12.40 -11.54 5.20
C SER A 365 12.91 -11.55 6.63
N ASN A 366 12.01 -11.84 7.57
CA ASN A 366 12.31 -12.00 8.99
C ASN A 366 11.42 -13.12 9.59
N PHE A 367 11.35 -14.28 8.94
CA PHE A 367 10.48 -15.38 9.38
C PHE A 367 10.85 -15.82 10.79
N ARG A 368 9.96 -15.56 11.74
CA ARG A 368 10.21 -15.70 13.18
C ARG A 368 9.74 -17.05 13.70
N ASP A 369 8.60 -17.54 13.21
CA ASP A 369 7.94 -18.70 13.82
C ASP A 369 8.29 -20.03 13.14
N TYR A 370 8.60 -20.00 11.83
CA TYR A 370 8.84 -21.20 11.01
C TYR A 370 9.98 -20.99 10.02
N ILE A 371 10.63 -22.09 9.64
CA ILE A 371 11.56 -22.09 8.51
C ILE A 371 10.75 -22.03 7.22
N VAL A 372 10.87 -20.93 6.48
CA VAL A 372 10.18 -20.69 5.21
C VAL A 372 11.19 -20.47 4.10
N THR A 373 11.11 -21.29 3.04
CA THR A 373 11.79 -21.01 1.77
C THR A 373 10.81 -20.32 0.83
N VAL A 374 11.20 -19.17 0.30
CA VAL A 374 10.47 -18.43 -0.75
C VAL A 374 11.25 -18.54 -2.06
N ASP A 375 10.60 -19.01 -3.12
CA ASP A 375 11.27 -19.27 -4.41
C ASP A 375 11.77 -17.98 -5.09
N THR A 376 10.96 -16.92 -5.05
CA THR A 376 11.33 -15.60 -5.59
C THR A 376 10.64 -14.50 -4.80
N ALA A 377 11.32 -13.39 -4.52
CA ALA A 377 10.71 -12.26 -3.85
C ALA A 377 9.76 -11.47 -4.76
N ILE A 378 10.11 -11.38 -6.04
CA ILE A 378 9.39 -10.61 -7.06
C ILE A 378 9.07 -11.54 -8.23
N ARG A 379 7.82 -11.46 -8.69
CA ARG A 379 7.33 -12.20 -9.86
C ARG A 379 6.78 -11.24 -10.89
N HIS A 380 7.16 -11.42 -12.15
CA HIS A 380 6.59 -10.67 -13.27
C HIS A 380 6.50 -11.54 -14.53
N PRO A 381 5.78 -11.12 -15.59
CA PRO A 381 5.71 -11.84 -16.85
C PRO A 381 7.08 -12.17 -17.44
N ILE A 382 7.30 -13.44 -17.77
CA ILE A 382 8.44 -13.89 -18.58
C ILE A 382 8.05 -13.87 -20.06
N GLU A 383 9.00 -13.61 -20.97
CA GLU A 383 8.69 -13.67 -22.41
C GLU A 383 8.32 -15.10 -22.82
N GLU A 384 7.15 -15.29 -23.44
CA GLU A 384 6.90 -16.51 -24.20
C GLU A 384 7.72 -16.45 -25.49
N THR A 385 8.78 -17.26 -25.59
CA THR A 385 9.45 -17.45 -26.87
C THR A 385 8.54 -18.23 -27.80
N LYS A 386 7.83 -17.52 -28.67
CA LYS A 386 7.04 -18.13 -29.76
C LYS A 386 7.92 -19.11 -30.56
N GLY A 387 7.58 -20.40 -30.50
CA GLY A 387 8.12 -21.43 -31.40
C GLY A 387 9.43 -22.11 -30.99
N LYS A 388 9.91 -21.92 -29.75
CA LYS A 388 10.94 -22.79 -29.16
C LYS A 388 10.40 -23.37 -27.84
N GLU A 389 10.45 -24.69 -27.68
CA GLU A 389 10.42 -25.31 -26.36
C GLU A 389 11.68 -24.86 -25.63
N ILE A 390 11.56 -23.78 -24.88
CA ILE A 390 12.52 -23.38 -23.85
C ILE A 390 11.93 -23.92 -22.55
N ASN A 391 12.69 -24.73 -21.80
CA ASN A 391 12.18 -25.23 -20.53
C ASN A 391 12.05 -24.04 -19.54
N VAL A 392 11.25 -24.20 -18.48
CA VAL A 392 11.00 -23.12 -17.51
C VAL A 392 12.30 -22.58 -16.91
N GLU A 393 13.32 -23.42 -16.70
CA GLU A 393 14.64 -22.98 -16.19
C GLU A 393 15.35 -22.05 -17.18
N GLU A 394 15.38 -22.37 -18.46
CA GLU A 394 15.98 -21.53 -19.51
C GLU A 394 15.20 -20.23 -19.72
N ALA A 395 13.87 -20.23 -19.54
CA ALA A 395 13.06 -19.01 -19.61
C ALA A 395 13.36 -18.06 -18.43
N LEU A 396 13.52 -18.61 -17.22
CA LEU A 396 13.94 -17.86 -16.03
C LEU A 396 15.37 -17.30 -16.18
N LEU A 397 16.27 -18.05 -16.84
CA LEU A 397 17.63 -17.61 -17.16
C LEU A 397 17.66 -16.54 -18.27
N SER A 398 16.85 -16.68 -19.32
CA SER A 398 16.78 -15.75 -20.47
C SER A 398 16.24 -14.37 -20.14
N GLY A 399 15.65 -14.20 -18.95
CA GLY A 399 15.00 -12.97 -18.52
C GLY A 399 13.57 -12.90 -19.02
N GLY A 400 12.66 -12.46 -18.14
CA GLY A 400 11.39 -11.91 -18.63
C GLY A 400 11.64 -10.65 -19.44
N LYS A 401 10.59 -9.99 -19.94
CA LYS A 401 10.72 -8.68 -20.60
C LYS A 401 11.61 -7.79 -19.74
N SER A 402 12.86 -7.56 -20.16
CA SER A 402 14.00 -7.47 -19.23
C SER A 402 14.06 -6.22 -18.37
N ASP A 403 13.08 -5.32 -18.48
CA ASP A 403 13.17 -3.97 -17.93
C ASP A 403 11.99 -3.61 -17.01
N MET A 404 11.13 -4.57 -16.65
CA MET A 404 9.92 -4.27 -15.85
C MET A 404 10.21 -3.92 -14.39
N VAL A 405 11.29 -4.47 -13.84
CA VAL A 405 11.70 -4.26 -12.45
C VAL A 405 13.19 -3.91 -12.42
N LYS A 406 13.52 -2.72 -11.93
CA LYS A 406 14.88 -2.18 -11.88
C LYS A 406 15.32 -1.94 -10.44
N ASP A 407 16.63 -2.04 -10.20
CA ASP A 407 17.27 -1.84 -8.89
C ASP A 407 16.65 -2.69 -7.76
N ALA A 408 16.11 -3.86 -8.11
CA ALA A 408 15.49 -4.77 -7.14
C ALA A 408 16.53 -5.44 -6.26
N PHE A 409 16.16 -5.61 -4.99
CA PHE A 409 16.99 -6.29 -4.02
C PHE A 409 16.16 -7.00 -2.96
N VAL A 410 16.77 -7.98 -2.32
CA VAL A 410 16.21 -8.65 -1.15
C VAL A 410 17.19 -8.58 0.02
N VAL A 411 16.67 -8.63 1.23
CA VAL A 411 17.49 -8.71 2.45
C VAL A 411 16.89 -9.72 3.40
N HIS A 412 17.72 -10.66 3.86
CA HIS A 412 17.39 -11.52 4.99
C HIS A 412 17.79 -10.79 6.29
N LEU A 413 16.83 -10.32 7.08
CA LEU A 413 17.09 -9.42 8.21
C LEU A 413 17.68 -10.13 9.43
N ASP A 414 17.00 -11.19 9.89
CA ASP A 414 17.39 -12.08 10.97
C ASP A 414 16.42 -13.29 10.97
N ASN A 415 16.64 -14.28 11.82
CA ASN A 415 15.79 -15.46 12.05
C ASN A 415 15.82 -16.55 10.95
N PHE A 416 14.68 -17.19 10.68
CA PHE A 416 14.59 -18.42 9.92
C PHE A 416 14.34 -18.16 8.43
N GLY A 417 14.49 -19.23 7.65
CA GLY A 417 14.10 -19.23 6.24
C GLY A 417 15.12 -18.55 5.33
N ARG A 418 14.70 -18.33 4.09
CA ARG A 418 15.52 -17.75 3.00
C ARG A 418 14.64 -17.32 1.83
N ILE A 419 15.18 -16.46 0.98
CA ILE A 419 14.61 -16.15 -0.33
C ILE A 419 15.59 -16.67 -1.39
N MET A 420 15.14 -17.54 -2.30
CA MET A 420 16.01 -18.21 -3.28
C MET A 420 16.43 -17.32 -4.45
N SER A 421 15.60 -16.33 -4.80
CA SER A 421 15.91 -15.38 -5.88
C SER A 421 15.22 -14.03 -5.68
N VAL A 422 15.79 -12.98 -6.26
CA VAL A 422 15.25 -11.61 -6.21
C VAL A 422 14.07 -11.48 -7.18
N VAL A 423 14.26 -11.83 -8.45
CA VAL A 423 13.24 -11.70 -9.51
C VAL A 423 13.23 -12.93 -10.41
N ASN A 424 12.11 -13.65 -10.50
CA ASN A 424 11.94 -14.78 -11.44
C ASN A 424 13.17 -15.73 -11.52
N GLY A 425 13.76 -16.13 -10.39
CA GLY A 425 14.95 -17.00 -10.37
C GLY A 425 16.31 -16.27 -10.48
N LYS A 426 16.34 -14.97 -10.81
CA LYS A 426 17.56 -14.16 -10.91
C LYS A 426 17.91 -13.47 -9.59
N GLY A 427 19.19 -13.11 -9.45
CA GLY A 427 19.73 -12.39 -8.28
C GLY A 427 20.27 -13.28 -7.16
N GLY A 428 19.99 -14.58 -7.15
CA GLY A 428 20.56 -15.54 -6.20
C GLY A 428 19.91 -15.55 -4.81
N GLU A 429 20.39 -16.45 -3.95
CA GLU A 429 19.82 -16.70 -2.62
C GLU A 429 20.21 -15.61 -1.61
N ALA A 430 19.24 -15.15 -0.82
CA ALA A 430 19.43 -14.36 0.38
C ALA A 430 19.14 -15.18 1.63
N SER A 431 20.22 -15.54 2.32
CA SER A 431 20.24 -16.24 3.60
C SER A 431 21.30 -15.71 4.58
N GLU A 432 22.11 -14.72 4.15
CA GLU A 432 23.09 -14.06 5.00
C GLU A 432 22.46 -12.82 5.67
N GLN A 433 22.57 -12.75 6.99
CA GLN A 433 21.95 -11.71 7.81
C GLN A 433 22.37 -10.30 7.38
N GLY A 434 21.38 -9.43 7.15
CA GLY A 434 21.55 -8.00 6.86
C GLY A 434 22.23 -7.69 5.53
N LYS A 435 22.57 -8.69 4.73
CA LYS A 435 23.28 -8.50 3.46
C LYS A 435 22.29 -8.41 2.29
N PRO A 436 22.31 -7.31 1.51
CA PRO A 436 21.46 -7.20 0.35
C PRO A 436 21.96 -8.10 -0.78
N VAL A 437 21.00 -8.75 -1.45
CA VAL A 437 21.20 -9.54 -2.67
C VAL A 437 20.43 -8.86 -3.80
N ARG A 438 21.06 -8.69 -4.97
CA ARG A 438 20.58 -7.81 -6.05
C ARG A 438 20.56 -8.54 -7.39
N VAL A 439 19.71 -8.08 -8.32
CA VAL A 439 19.81 -8.49 -9.72
C VAL A 439 20.83 -7.61 -10.43
N ALA A 440 21.83 -8.21 -11.07
CA ALA A 440 22.73 -7.46 -11.95
C ALA A 440 21.97 -7.08 -13.24
N VAL A 441 21.89 -5.78 -13.55
CA VAL A 441 21.38 -5.32 -14.85
C VAL A 441 22.38 -5.73 -15.93
N GLY A 442 21.94 -6.53 -16.91
CA GLY A 442 22.73 -6.80 -18.12
C GLY A 442 23.84 -7.85 -18.01
N VAL A 443 23.84 -8.72 -16.99
CA VAL A 443 24.67 -9.93 -17.01
C VAL A 443 23.77 -11.14 -17.25
N ASP A 444 23.55 -11.44 -18.53
CA ASP A 444 23.34 -12.83 -18.93
C ASP A 444 24.54 -13.62 -18.41
N SER A 445 24.38 -14.30 -17.29
CA SER A 445 25.43 -15.16 -16.76
C SER A 445 25.54 -16.37 -17.66
N LEU A 446 26.26 -16.21 -18.78
CA LEU A 446 27.08 -17.26 -19.34
C LEU A 446 28.11 -17.62 -18.27
N ASN A 447 27.89 -18.75 -17.60
CA ASN A 447 28.94 -19.70 -17.25
C ASN A 447 28.34 -21.07 -17.00
#